data_AF-A0A1Z3HQH8-F1
#
_entry.id   AF-A0A1Z3HQH8-F1
#
_cell.length_a   1.000
_cell.length_b   1.000
_cell.length_c   1.000
_cell.angle_alpha   90.00
_cell.angle_beta   90.00
_cell.angle_gamma   90.00
#
_symmetry.space_group_name_H-M   'P 1'
#
loop_
_entity.id
_entity.type
_entity.pdbx_description
1 polymer ?
#
loop_
_entity_poly.entity_id
_entity_poly.type
_entity_poly.pdbx_seq_one_letter_code
_entity_poly.pdbx_strand_id
1 'polypeptide(L)'
;MLDQTAQFLTPEESAEVDKALLSSPEKFLTRLTISTAKLLNYIAADLDTSVAALTPQQIIAWFEKEAKIKREQGVNASVLKWQADNLETLTDPTSPVSRGAGE
;
A
#
# COMPACT_ATOMS: atom_id res chain seq x y z
N MET A 1 5.36 -8.29 9.80
CA MET A 1 4.89 -8.71 8.47
C MET A 1 4.30 -7.50 7.77
N LEU A 2 5.01 -6.96 6.79
CA LEU A 2 4.52 -5.93 5.86
C LEU A 2 4.98 -6.32 4.44
N ASP A 3 4.61 -7.51 3.99
CA ASP A 3 4.91 -8.04 2.64
C ASP A 3 3.91 -7.55 1.58
N GLN A 4 3.36 -6.34 1.75
CA GLN A 4 2.45 -5.72 0.76
C GLN A 4 3.14 -4.68 -0.13
N THR A 5 4.32 -4.17 0.25
CA THR A 5 5.16 -3.33 -0.62
C THR A 5 5.70 -4.09 -1.84
N ALA A 6 5.76 -5.43 -1.76
CA ALA A 6 6.21 -6.32 -2.82
C ALA A 6 5.25 -6.40 -4.03
N GLN A 7 4.01 -5.91 -3.94
CA GLN A 7 3.09 -5.98 -5.09
C GLN A 7 3.55 -5.08 -6.25
N PHE A 8 4.25 -3.98 -5.96
CA PHE A 8 4.68 -3.01 -6.97
C PHE A 8 6.20 -2.96 -7.16
N LEU A 9 6.98 -3.46 -6.20
CA LEU A 9 8.43 -3.52 -6.28
C LEU A 9 8.90 -4.87 -6.84
N THR A 10 9.64 -4.85 -7.94
CA THR A 10 10.21 -6.06 -8.54
C THR A 10 11.40 -6.57 -7.71
N PRO A 11 11.76 -7.87 -7.81
CA PRO A 11 12.95 -8.41 -7.16
C PRO A 11 14.23 -7.66 -7.55
N GLU A 12 14.33 -7.24 -8.81
CA GLU A 12 15.45 -6.46 -9.34
C GLU A 12 15.54 -5.09 -8.66
N GLU A 13 14.43 -4.34 -8.58
CA GLU A 13 14.42 -3.04 -7.90
C GLU A 13 14.71 -3.18 -6.40
N SER A 14 14.20 -4.23 -5.74
CA SER A 14 14.54 -4.48 -4.34
C SER A 14 16.03 -4.72 -4.16
N ALA A 15 16.66 -5.48 -5.06
CA ALA A 15 18.10 -5.73 -5.03
C ALA A 15 18.90 -4.44 -5.25
N GLU A 16 18.44 -3.52 -6.12
CA GLU A 16 19.08 -2.21 -6.30
C GLU A 16 18.97 -1.35 -5.03
N VAL A 17 17.83 -1.37 -4.33
CA VAL A 17 17.69 -0.70 -3.03
C VAL A 17 18.61 -1.31 -1.97
N ASP A 18 18.81 -2.64 -1.99
CA ASP A 18 19.71 -3.31 -1.04
C ASP A 18 21.18 -2.98 -1.27
N LYS A 19 21.59 -2.82 -2.54
CA LYS A 19 22.95 -2.41 -2.91
C LYS A 19 23.25 -0.95 -2.59
N ALA A 20 22.23 -0.11 -2.46
CA ALA A 20 22.42 1.30 -2.16
C ALA A 20 23.08 1.50 -0.78
N LEU A 21 23.97 2.49 -0.70
CA LEU A 21 24.63 2.97 0.53
C LEU A 21 23.65 3.80 1.37
N LEU A 22 22.57 3.15 1.80
CA LEU A 22 21.48 3.73 2.58
C LEU A 22 21.35 2.98 3.91
N SER A 23 20.95 3.69 4.95
CA SER A 23 20.54 3.10 6.23
C SER A 23 19.23 2.29 6.07
N SER A 24 18.93 1.41 7.02
CA SER A 24 17.70 0.60 6.98
C SER A 24 16.41 1.44 6.86
N PRO A 25 16.22 2.56 7.58
CA PRO A 25 15.06 3.43 7.41
C PRO A 25 14.96 4.03 6.00
N GLU A 26 16.08 4.45 5.43
CA GLU A 26 16.13 5.02 4.08
C GLU A 26 15.82 3.98 3.01
N LYS A 27 16.30 2.74 3.17
CA LYS A 27 15.94 1.62 2.28
C LYS A 27 14.44 1.34 2.33
N PHE A 28 13.83 1.33 3.51
CA PHE A 28 12.38 1.17 3.64
C PHE A 28 11.62 2.28 2.91
N LEU A 29 11.99 3.54 3.17
CA LEU A 29 11.36 4.69 2.53
C LEU A 29 11.55 4.68 1.00
N THR A 30 12.70 4.24 0.52
CA THR A 30 12.99 4.11 -0.91
C THR A 30 12.06 3.08 -1.56
N ARG A 31 11.92 1.89 -0.95
CA ARG A 31 10.97 0.86 -1.41
C ARG A 31 9.54 1.39 -1.46
N LEU A 32 9.11 2.09 -0.40
CA LEU A 32 7.79 2.71 -0.35
C LEU A 32 7.60 3.72 -1.48
N THR A 33 8.57 4.61 -1.69
CA THR A 33 8.52 5.67 -2.70
C THR A 33 8.42 5.11 -4.11
N ILE A 34 9.21 4.08 -4.45
CA ILE A 34 9.16 3.42 -5.76
C ILE A 34 7.79 2.77 -5.98
N SER A 35 7.28 2.05 -4.97
CA SER A 35 5.96 1.43 -5.04
C SER A 35 4.85 2.48 -5.22
N THR A 36 4.91 3.62 -4.51
CA THR A 36 3.97 4.73 -4.68
C THR A 36 4.07 5.36 -6.07
N ALA A 37 5.27 5.57 -6.61
CA ALA A 37 5.45 6.14 -7.93
C ALA A 37 4.82 5.28 -9.03
N LYS A 38 4.95 3.95 -8.94
CA LYS A 38 4.29 3.03 -9.87
C LYS A 38 2.78 3.04 -9.73
N LEU A 39 2.27 3.07 -8.50
CA LEU A 39 0.84 3.18 -8.25
C LEU A 39 0.27 4.48 -8.83
N LEU A 40 0.96 5.61 -8.67
CA LEU A 40 0.54 6.88 -9.26
C LEU A 40 0.49 6.81 -10.79
N ASN A 41 1.47 6.18 -11.44
CA ASN A 41 1.44 5.94 -12.89
C ASN A 41 0.24 5.07 -13.29
N TYR A 42 -0.07 4.04 -12.52
CA TYR A 42 -1.25 3.20 -12.77
C TYR A 42 -2.55 3.99 -12.65
N ILE A 43 -2.72 4.77 -11.57
CA ILE A 43 -3.91 5.60 -11.34
C ILE A 43 -4.06 6.62 -12.47
N ALA A 44 -2.96 7.28 -12.87
CA ALA A 44 -2.96 8.23 -13.97
C ALA A 44 -3.44 7.59 -15.28
N ALA A 45 -2.97 6.37 -15.58
CA ALA A 45 -3.41 5.62 -16.76
C ALA A 45 -4.89 5.18 -16.67
N ASP A 46 -5.38 4.71 -15.51
CA ASP A 46 -6.79 4.33 -15.33
C ASP A 46 -7.75 5.53 -15.50
N LEU A 47 -7.29 6.72 -15.12
CA LEU A 47 -8.04 7.98 -15.22
C LEU A 47 -7.79 8.75 -16.52
N ASP A 48 -7.04 8.18 -17.48
CA ASP A 48 -6.65 8.80 -18.74
C ASP A 48 -6.06 10.22 -18.55
N THR A 49 -5.15 10.36 -17.58
CA THR A 49 -4.49 11.61 -17.22
C THR A 49 -2.99 11.42 -17.02
N SER A 50 -2.27 12.51 -16.77
CA SER A 50 -0.85 12.44 -16.40
C SER A 50 -0.68 12.45 -14.88
N VAL A 51 0.40 11.85 -14.38
CA VAL A 51 0.74 11.88 -12.94
C VAL A 51 0.82 13.31 -12.41
N ALA A 52 1.34 14.25 -13.21
CA ALA A 52 1.45 15.66 -12.83
C ALA A 52 0.09 16.38 -12.72
N ALA A 53 -0.96 15.85 -13.37
CA ALA A 53 -2.30 16.40 -13.35
C ALA A 53 -3.22 15.70 -12.33
N LEU A 54 -2.75 14.64 -11.65
CA LEU A 54 -3.52 13.97 -10.62
C LEU A 54 -3.77 14.90 -9.44
N THR A 55 -5.05 15.07 -9.10
CA THR A 55 -5.47 15.81 -7.92
C THR A 55 -5.66 14.89 -6.71
N PRO A 56 -5.54 15.40 -5.47
CA PRO A 56 -5.87 14.62 -4.27
C PRO A 56 -7.28 14.02 -4.32
N GLN A 57 -8.25 14.76 -4.85
CA GLN A 57 -9.65 14.31 -4.96
C GLN A 57 -9.78 13.12 -5.91
N GLN A 58 -9.09 13.13 -7.06
CA GLN A 58 -9.09 12.00 -7.99
C GLN A 58 -8.44 10.75 -7.39
N ILE A 59 -7.33 10.93 -6.65
CA ILE A 59 -6.65 9.83 -5.97
C ILE A 59 -7.61 9.22 -4.92
N ILE A 60 -8.21 10.04 -4.05
CA ILE A 60 -9.18 9.57 -3.05
C ILE A 60 -10.33 8.81 -3.71
N ALA A 61 -10.97 9.39 -4.72
CA ALA A 61 -12.09 8.77 -5.44
C ALA A 61 -11.70 7.43 -6.09
N TRP A 62 -10.48 7.35 -6.63
CA TRP A 62 -9.96 6.10 -7.20
C TRP A 62 -9.79 5.01 -6.12
N PHE A 63 -9.24 5.35 -4.96
CA PHE A 63 -9.14 4.42 -3.84
C PHE A 63 -10.53 3.97 -3.32
N GLU A 64 -11.53 4.86 -3.30
CA GLU A 64 -12.90 4.51 -2.92
C GLU A 64 -13.54 3.52 -3.92
N LYS A 65 -13.33 3.74 -5.23
CA LYS A 65 -13.74 2.81 -6.30
C LYS A 65 -13.11 1.42 -6.10
N GLU A 66 -11.81 1.36 -5.84
CA GLU A 66 -11.10 0.09 -5.58
C GLU A 66 -11.59 -0.61 -4.31
N ALA A 67 -11.82 0.14 -3.23
CA ALA A 67 -12.38 -0.40 -2.00
C ALA A 67 -13.80 -0.96 -2.20
N LYS A 68 -14.60 -0.36 -3.08
CA LYS A 68 -15.91 -0.86 -3.46
C LYS A 68 -15.80 -2.16 -4.29
N ILE A 69 -14.96 -2.17 -5.33
CA ILE A 69 -14.73 -3.37 -6.16
C ILE A 69 -14.29 -4.55 -5.30
N LYS A 70 -13.35 -4.33 -4.37
CA LYS A 70 -12.89 -5.37 -3.44
C LYS A 70 -14.03 -5.95 -2.58
N ARG A 71 -14.91 -5.09 -2.06
CA ARG A 71 -16.05 -5.53 -1.23
C ARG A 71 -17.08 -6.33 -2.04
N GLU A 72 -17.30 -5.95 -3.30
CA GLU A 72 -18.36 -6.53 -4.14
C GLU A 72 -17.90 -7.77 -4.93
N GLN A 73 -16.64 -7.80 -5.37
CA GLN A 73 -16.10 -8.79 -6.31
C GLN A 73 -14.92 -9.60 -5.74
N GLY A 74 -14.51 -9.29 -4.50
CA GLY A 74 -13.42 -9.95 -3.79
C GLY A 74 -12.03 -9.37 -4.08
N VAL A 75 -11.06 -9.77 -3.25
CA VAL A 75 -9.68 -9.22 -3.24
C VAL A 75 -8.91 -9.41 -4.55
N ASN A 76 -9.26 -10.42 -5.35
CA ASN A 76 -8.59 -10.70 -6.62
C ASN A 76 -9.04 -9.77 -7.77
N ALA A 77 -10.18 -9.10 -7.61
CA ALA A 77 -10.71 -8.17 -8.62
C ALA A 77 -10.19 -6.73 -8.45
N SER A 78 -9.54 -6.42 -7.32
CA SER A 78 -8.93 -5.11 -7.08
C SER A 78 -7.47 -5.09 -7.48
N VAL A 79 -7.04 -3.96 -8.02
CA VAL A 79 -5.63 -3.62 -8.26
C VAL A 79 -4.87 -3.64 -6.93
N LEU A 80 -5.50 -3.17 -5.86
CA LEU A 80 -4.97 -3.27 -4.51
C LEU A 80 -5.42 -4.60 -3.90
N LYS A 81 -4.55 -5.62 -4.00
CA LYS A 81 -4.77 -6.94 -3.39
C LYS A 81 -4.49 -6.93 -1.89
N TRP A 82 -4.79 -5.81 -1.23
CA TRP A 82 -4.71 -5.71 0.21
C TRP A 82 -5.75 -6.66 0.81
N GLN A 83 -5.29 -7.76 1.37
CA GLN A 83 -6.09 -8.56 2.27
C GLN A 83 -6.43 -7.65 3.45
N ALA A 84 -7.70 -7.26 3.55
CA ALA A 84 -8.22 -6.59 4.74
C ALA A 84 -8.42 -7.62 5.86
N ASP A 85 -7.42 -8.45 6.13
CA ASP A 85 -7.50 -9.53 7.13
C ASP A 85 -7.45 -9.00 8.57
N ASN A 86 -7.46 -7.67 8.77
CA ASN A 86 -7.28 -7.05 10.08
C ASN A 86 -8.25 -5.89 10.39
N LEU A 87 -9.42 -5.83 9.77
CA LEU A 87 -10.47 -4.89 10.23
C LEU A 87 -11.30 -5.44 11.41
N GLU A 88 -11.23 -6.75 11.71
CA GLU A 88 -11.93 -7.35 12.86
C GLU A 88 -11.13 -7.24 14.18
N THR A 89 -9.81 -7.00 14.13
CA THR A 89 -8.95 -7.00 15.33
C THR A 89 -8.85 -5.64 16.03
N LEU A 90 -9.45 -4.58 15.46
CA LEU A 90 -9.53 -3.23 16.07
C LEU A 90 -10.82 -2.98 16.85
N THR A 91 -11.80 -3.87 16.74
CA THR A 91 -13.06 -3.82 17.52
C THR A 91 -13.18 -4.97 18.52
N ASP A 92 -12.16 -5.82 18.63
CA ASP A 92 -12.15 -6.92 19.59
C ASP A 92 -11.60 -6.44 20.96
N PRO A 93 -12.43 -6.41 22.03
CA PRO A 93 -12.01 -5.96 23.35
C PRO A 93 -11.04 -6.93 24.05
N THR A 94 -10.68 -8.07 23.44
CA THR A 94 -9.74 -9.05 23.99
C THR A 94 -8.35 -8.99 23.35
N SER A 95 -8.11 -8.03 22.44
CA SER A 95 -6.80 -7.82 21.83
C SER A 95 -5.72 -7.56 22.91
N PRO A 96 -4.58 -8.29 22.90
CA PRO A 96 -3.58 -8.26 23.97
C PRO A 96 -2.81 -6.93 24.09
N VAL A 97 -3.05 -5.97 23.20
CA VAL A 97 -2.46 -4.62 23.19
C VAL A 97 -3.06 -3.69 24.26
N SER A 98 -3.52 -4.22 25.40
CA SER A 98 -3.96 -3.40 26.55
C SER A 98 -3.34 -3.83 27.89
N ARG A 99 -2.46 -4.84 27.92
CA ARG A 99 -1.70 -5.23 29.12
C ARG A 99 -0.20 -5.06 28.89
N GLY A 100 0.27 -3.83 29.06
CA GLY A 100 1.68 -3.50 28.96
C GLY A 100 1.97 -2.09 29.46
N ALA A 101 1.38 -1.70 30.59
CA ALA A 101 1.74 -0.49 31.31
C ALA A 101 1.41 -0.73 32.79
N GLY A 102 2.37 -1.30 33.52
CA GLY A 102 2.25 -1.56 34.94
C GLY A 102 3.24 -2.61 35.39
N GLU A 103 4.51 -2.23 35.46
CA GLU A 103 5.45 -2.57 36.55
C GLU A 103 6.69 -1.66 36.45
#